data_AF-A0A5S4W016-F1
#
_entry.id   AF-A0A5S4W016-F1
#
_cell.length_a   1.000
_cell.length_b   1.000
_cell.length_c   1.000
_cell.angle_alpha   90.00
_cell.angle_beta   90.00
_cell.angle_gamma   90.00
#
_symmetry.space_group_name_H-M   'P 1'
#
loop_
_entity.id
_entity.type
_entity.pdbx_description
1 polymer ?
#
loop_
_entity_poly.entity_id
_entity_poly.type
_entity_poly.pdbx_seq_one_letter_code
_entity_poly.pdbx_strand_id
1 'polypeptide(L)'
;MKVYILASLDNIPFAEKLLSNIRNAKIISKPSINEIGSDINVALKRKMESADVVLAIIDEKFSDSVSLNLELQLAQMSVRENRNKVLIPVVLNKADVPKCIEGTLYIDCISDSEQDLYKTQLMIKKVLTHRKYIIRKGNLKEKNSRTSSMIIMTLVIEMFAMLFIVLLFKENPFQMGSIGDESIITITFGIAFVMLAFVALITSYLSIMKRRWQEDDEEELESYSRRLKRAIVPEEIKQEEKRVLEMKVRKRKLML
;
A
#
# COMPACT_ATOMS: atom_id res chain seq x y z
N MET A 1 -6.78 1.58 -9.71
CA MET A 1 -7.34 1.79 -8.36
C MET A 1 -8.83 1.94 -8.51
N LYS A 2 -9.58 1.10 -7.81
CA LYS A 2 -11.03 1.03 -7.90
C LYS A 2 -11.63 1.90 -6.81
N VAL A 3 -12.40 2.92 -7.19
CA VAL A 3 -13.01 3.88 -6.27
C VAL A 3 -14.51 3.66 -6.21
N TYR A 4 -15.03 3.47 -4.99
CA TYR A 4 -16.45 3.48 -4.68
C TYR A 4 -16.82 4.90 -4.23
N ILE A 5 -17.84 5.51 -4.86
CA ILE A 5 -18.35 6.82 -4.46
C ILE A 5 -19.59 6.61 -3.59
N LEU A 6 -19.54 7.12 -2.37
CA LEU A 6 -20.63 7.16 -1.42
C LEU A 6 -21.06 8.61 -1.25
N ALA A 7 -22.16 9.01 -1.87
CA ALA A 7 -22.62 10.40 -1.87
C ALA A 7 -24.14 10.47 -2.09
N SER A 8 -24.77 11.59 -1.79
CA SER A 8 -26.09 11.89 -2.36
C SER A 8 -26.00 11.99 -3.89
N LEU A 9 -27.09 11.70 -4.62
CA LEU A 9 -27.15 11.76 -6.08
C LEU A 9 -26.65 13.11 -6.62
N ASP A 10 -27.04 14.19 -5.95
CA ASP A 10 -26.69 15.57 -6.31
C ASP A 10 -25.17 15.83 -6.25
N ASN A 11 -24.45 15.09 -5.41
CA ASN A 11 -23.02 15.27 -5.16
C ASN A 11 -22.13 14.29 -5.92
N ILE A 12 -22.70 13.37 -6.71
CA ILE A 12 -21.92 12.46 -7.57
C ILE A 12 -21.06 13.25 -8.57
N PRO A 13 -21.56 14.27 -9.29
CA PRO A 13 -20.74 15.04 -10.23
C PRO A 13 -19.58 15.75 -9.53
N PHE A 14 -19.81 16.22 -8.29
CA PHE A 14 -18.76 16.82 -7.47
C PHE A 14 -17.68 15.80 -7.09
N ALA A 15 -18.08 14.60 -6.67
CA ALA A 15 -17.15 13.50 -6.37
C ALA A 15 -16.32 13.10 -7.61
N GLU A 16 -16.95 13.01 -8.78
CA GLU A 16 -16.26 12.76 -10.05
C GLU A 16 -15.26 13.88 -10.37
N LYS A 17 -15.63 15.15 -10.14
CA LYS A 17 -14.74 16.30 -10.30
C LYS A 17 -13.53 16.22 -9.36
N LEU A 18 -13.70 15.77 -8.11
CA LEU A 18 -12.58 15.54 -7.18
C LEU A 18 -11.62 14.44 -7.66
N LEU A 19 -12.15 13.39 -8.30
CA LEU A 19 -11.36 12.25 -8.75
C LEU A 19 -10.73 12.46 -10.15
N SER A 20 -11.21 13.40 -10.94
CA SER A 20 -10.76 13.66 -12.32
C SER A 20 -9.24 13.84 -12.45
N ASN A 21 -8.61 14.49 -11.49
CA ASN A 21 -7.17 14.76 -11.46
C ASN A 21 -6.34 13.59 -10.89
N ILE A 22 -6.97 12.49 -10.49
CA ILE A 22 -6.32 11.32 -9.89
C ILE A 22 -6.13 10.25 -10.97
N ARG A 23 -4.90 10.15 -11.47
CA ARG A 23 -4.51 9.18 -12.49
C ARG A 23 -4.83 7.74 -12.04
N ASN A 24 -5.45 6.96 -12.92
CA ASN A 24 -5.81 5.54 -12.73
C ASN A 24 -6.91 5.25 -11.69
N ALA A 25 -7.73 6.24 -11.34
CA ALA A 25 -8.98 6.02 -10.61
C ALA A 25 -10.05 5.48 -11.58
N LYS A 26 -10.49 4.24 -11.37
CA LYS A 26 -11.65 3.65 -12.05
C LYS A 26 -12.82 3.69 -11.07
N ILE A 27 -13.84 4.49 -11.38
CA ILE A 27 -15.06 4.58 -10.58
C ILE A 27 -15.88 3.31 -10.85
N ILE A 28 -16.23 2.58 -9.79
CA ILE A 28 -16.94 1.29 -9.88
C ILE A 28 -18.42 1.40 -9.51
N SER A 29 -18.80 2.44 -8.77
CA SER A 29 -20.16 2.57 -8.28
C SER A 29 -20.67 4.00 -8.33
N LYS A 30 -21.98 4.08 -8.55
CA LYS A 30 -22.86 5.18 -8.15
C LYS A 30 -23.87 4.57 -7.15
N PRO A 31 -24.26 5.30 -6.09
CA PRO A 31 -25.20 4.80 -5.08
C PRO A 31 -26.48 4.32 -5.77
N SER A 32 -26.83 3.05 -5.55
CA SER A 32 -27.99 2.41 -6.17
C SER A 32 -29.21 2.58 -5.28
N ILE A 33 -30.14 3.44 -5.69
CA ILE A 33 -31.44 3.64 -5.02
C ILE A 33 -32.45 2.53 -5.37
N ASN A 34 -32.18 1.67 -6.36
CA ASN A 34 -33.23 0.90 -7.02
C ASN A 34 -33.28 -0.62 -6.74
N GLU A 35 -32.54 -1.15 -5.78
CA GLU A 35 -32.76 -2.55 -5.37
C GLU A 35 -33.39 -2.50 -3.99
N ILE A 36 -34.67 -2.86 -3.89
CA ILE A 36 -35.40 -3.03 -2.62
C ILE A 36 -35.57 -4.55 -2.45
N GLY A 37 -34.87 -5.15 -1.49
CA GLY A 37 -34.87 -6.60 -1.22
C GLY A 37 -33.77 -7.04 -0.24
N SER A 38 -33.87 -8.25 0.29
CA SER A 38 -32.94 -8.82 1.29
C SER A 38 -31.49 -9.00 0.81
N ASP A 39 -31.24 -8.86 -0.50
CA ASP A 39 -29.92 -9.05 -1.14
C ASP A 39 -29.09 -7.76 -1.32
N ILE A 40 -29.65 -6.58 -1.01
CA ILE A 40 -28.95 -5.29 -1.21
C ILE A 40 -27.63 -5.26 -0.44
N ASN A 41 -27.67 -5.68 0.83
CA ASN A 41 -26.48 -5.68 1.68
C ASN A 41 -25.37 -6.57 1.10
N VAL A 42 -25.73 -7.69 0.46
CA VAL A 42 -24.77 -8.60 -0.17
C VAL A 42 -24.20 -7.99 -1.46
N ALA A 43 -25.05 -7.42 -2.31
CA ALA A 43 -24.62 -6.76 -3.54
C ALA A 43 -23.73 -5.53 -3.26
N LEU A 44 -24.10 -4.74 -2.25
CA LEU A 44 -23.39 -3.54 -1.82
C LEU A 44 -22.06 -3.90 -1.16
N LYS A 45 -22.06 -4.91 -0.29
CA LYS A 45 -20.85 -5.49 0.27
C LYS A 45 -19.91 -6.00 -0.83
N ARG A 46 -20.39 -6.71 -1.84
CA ARG A 46 -19.56 -7.17 -2.98
C ARG A 46 -18.96 -5.99 -3.78
N LYS A 47 -19.74 -4.94 -4.04
CA LYS A 47 -19.24 -3.74 -4.73
C LYS A 47 -18.14 -3.06 -3.92
N MET A 48 -18.34 -2.90 -2.61
CA MET A 48 -17.34 -2.38 -1.67
C MET A 48 -16.14 -3.31 -1.46
N GLU A 49 -16.36 -4.62 -1.58
CA GLU A 49 -15.31 -5.64 -1.50
C GLU A 49 -14.31 -5.46 -2.63
N SER A 50 -14.81 -5.18 -3.83
CA SER A 50 -13.99 -4.96 -5.03
C SER A 50 -13.27 -3.60 -5.07
N ALA A 51 -13.65 -2.66 -4.21
CA ALA A 51 -13.10 -1.31 -4.18
C ALA A 51 -11.84 -1.23 -3.31
N ASP A 52 -10.83 -0.51 -3.81
CA ASP A 52 -9.59 -0.20 -3.07
C ASP A 52 -9.79 1.04 -2.19
N VAL A 53 -10.63 1.98 -2.64
CA VAL A 53 -10.88 3.26 -2.00
C VAL A 53 -12.38 3.52 -1.95
N VAL A 54 -12.86 3.97 -0.79
CA VAL A 54 -14.21 4.50 -0.61
C VAL A 54 -14.09 6.00 -0.40
N LEU A 55 -14.62 6.80 -1.32
CA LEU A 55 -14.74 8.25 -1.18
C LEU A 55 -16.16 8.56 -0.70
N ALA A 56 -16.29 9.07 0.52
CA ALA A 56 -17.57 9.47 1.08
C ALA A 56 -17.72 10.99 1.00
N ILE A 57 -18.76 11.48 0.35
CA ILE A 57 -19.12 12.91 0.29
C ILE A 57 -20.34 13.12 1.18
N ILE A 58 -20.14 13.88 2.25
CA ILE A 58 -21.11 14.09 3.33
C ILE A 58 -21.59 15.53 3.23
N ASP A 59 -22.82 15.71 2.78
CA ASP A 59 -23.56 16.98 2.82
C ASP A 59 -24.65 16.93 3.89
N GLU A 60 -25.40 18.01 4.03
CA GLU A 60 -26.51 18.09 5.00
C GLU A 60 -27.54 16.98 4.78
N LYS A 61 -27.86 16.67 3.51
CA LYS A 61 -28.80 15.59 3.15
C LYS A 61 -28.28 14.19 3.47
N PHE A 62 -26.97 14.00 3.51
CA PHE A 62 -26.35 12.71 3.81
C PHE A 62 -26.73 12.23 5.21
N SER A 63 -26.64 13.14 6.19
CA SER A 63 -26.84 12.84 7.60
C SER A 63 -28.26 12.40 7.92
N ASP A 64 -29.25 12.93 7.19
CA ASP A 64 -30.66 12.56 7.34
C ASP A 64 -31.02 11.23 6.66
N SER A 65 -30.16 10.72 5.77
CA SER A 65 -30.45 9.50 5.02
C SER A 65 -30.03 8.24 5.79
N VAL A 66 -31.00 7.37 6.08
CA VAL A 66 -30.73 6.08 6.73
C VAL A 66 -29.88 5.17 5.84
N SER A 67 -30.12 5.20 4.52
CA SER A 67 -29.42 4.38 3.54
C SER A 67 -27.93 4.73 3.42
N LEU A 68 -27.57 6.01 3.25
CA LEU A 68 -26.16 6.39 3.11
C LEU A 68 -25.39 6.22 4.42
N ASN A 69 -26.05 6.42 5.57
CA ASN A 69 -25.46 6.11 6.87
C ASN A 69 -25.15 4.61 7.02
N LEU A 70 -26.05 3.73 6.58
CA LEU A 70 -25.82 2.28 6.57
C LEU A 70 -24.68 1.89 5.61
N GLU A 71 -24.65 2.45 4.40
CA GLU A 71 -23.51 2.27 3.49
C GLU A 71 -22.19 2.76 4.11
N LEU A 72 -22.19 3.91 4.78
CA LEU A 72 -20.99 4.46 5.43
C LEU A 72 -20.48 3.52 6.53
N GLN A 73 -21.38 2.94 7.33
CA GLN A 73 -21.02 1.95 8.35
C GLN A 73 -20.43 0.68 7.71
N LEU A 74 -21.02 0.18 6.61
CA LEU A 74 -20.47 -0.96 5.86
C LEU A 74 -19.09 -0.64 5.29
N ALA A 75 -18.88 0.56 4.76
CA ALA A 75 -17.58 1.01 4.26
C ALA A 75 -16.51 0.98 5.36
N GLN A 76 -16.86 1.48 6.56
CA GLN A 76 -15.95 1.47 7.70
C GLN A 76 -15.58 0.06 8.13
N MET A 77 -16.55 -0.86 8.20
CA MET A 77 -16.28 -2.26 8.53
C MET A 77 -15.34 -2.89 7.50
N SER A 78 -15.59 -2.68 6.20
CA SER A 78 -14.74 -3.17 5.10
C SER A 78 -13.29 -2.67 5.19
N VAL A 79 -13.08 -1.42 5.64
CA VAL A 79 -11.74 -0.82 5.82
C VAL A 79 -11.05 -1.34 7.09
N ARG A 80 -11.81 -1.67 8.14
CA ARG A 80 -11.27 -2.32 9.35
C ARG A 80 -10.85 -3.76 9.08
N GLU A 81 -11.65 -4.50 8.32
CA GLU A 81 -11.36 -5.88 7.92
C GLU A 81 -10.16 -5.96 6.96
N ASN A 82 -10.04 -5.01 6.03
CA ASN A 82 -8.98 -5.00 5.04
C ASN A 82 -8.14 -3.71 5.10
N ARG A 83 -6.94 -3.83 5.66
CA ARG A 83 -5.98 -2.73 5.83
C ARG A 83 -5.48 -2.12 4.51
N ASN A 84 -5.67 -2.79 3.38
CA ASN A 84 -5.31 -2.27 2.06
C ASN A 84 -6.36 -1.31 1.51
N LYS A 85 -7.56 -1.27 2.12
CA LYS A 85 -8.61 -0.34 1.75
C LYS A 85 -8.52 0.96 2.52
N VAL A 86 -9.08 2.01 1.93
CA VAL A 86 -9.05 3.36 2.49
C VAL A 86 -10.42 3.99 2.38
N LEU A 87 -10.97 4.46 3.51
CA LEU A 87 -12.09 5.39 3.52
C LEU A 87 -11.54 6.82 3.55
N ILE A 88 -12.04 7.67 2.66
CA ILE A 88 -11.72 9.10 2.63
C ILE A 88 -13.04 9.86 2.76
N PRO A 89 -13.39 10.32 3.97
CA PRO A 89 -14.55 11.17 4.18
C PRO A 89 -14.25 12.62 3.81
N VAL A 90 -15.13 13.24 3.04
CA VAL A 90 -15.12 14.65 2.67
C VAL A 90 -16.44 15.27 3.14
N VAL A 91 -16.35 16.24 4.05
CA VAL A 91 -17.50 16.95 4.60
C VAL A 91 -17.70 18.23 3.82
N LEU A 92 -18.88 18.40 3.23
CA LEU A 92 -19.25 19.56 2.44
C LEU A 92 -19.90 20.62 3.31
N ASN A 93 -19.50 21.88 3.09
CA ASN A 93 -20.16 23.06 3.64
C ASN A 93 -20.39 23.03 5.16
N LYS A 94 -19.50 22.33 5.90
CA LYS A 94 -19.60 22.11 7.35
C LYS A 94 -20.88 21.39 7.79
N ALA A 95 -21.35 20.46 6.97
CA ALA A 95 -22.44 19.56 7.34
C ALA A 95 -22.13 18.76 8.62
N ASP A 96 -23.17 18.32 9.29
CA ASP A 96 -23.06 17.49 10.49
C ASP A 96 -22.34 16.17 10.19
N VAL A 97 -21.37 15.82 11.03
CA VAL A 97 -20.54 14.64 10.87
C VAL A 97 -21.25 13.41 11.44
N PRO A 98 -21.48 12.34 10.65
CA PRO A 98 -22.07 11.11 11.15
C PRO A 98 -21.23 10.49 12.28
N LYS A 99 -21.89 10.06 13.37
CA LYS A 99 -21.25 9.44 14.56
C LYS A 99 -20.29 8.30 14.21
N CYS A 100 -20.57 7.55 13.14
CA CYS A 100 -19.71 6.45 12.71
C CYS A 100 -18.29 6.93 12.36
N ILE A 101 -18.12 8.13 11.78
CA ILE A 101 -16.82 8.68 11.36
C ILE A 101 -16.21 9.70 12.33
N GLU A 102 -16.81 9.95 13.49
CA GLU A 102 -16.34 10.96 14.46
C GLU A 102 -14.87 10.75 14.90
N GLY A 103 -14.44 9.49 15.02
CA GLY A 103 -13.04 9.13 15.31
C GLY A 103 -12.12 9.00 14.09
N THR A 104 -12.61 9.34 12.88
CA THR A 104 -11.87 9.22 11.62
C THR A 104 -11.49 10.60 11.09
N LEU A 105 -10.26 10.75 10.60
CA LEU A 105 -9.84 12.00 9.99
C LEU A 105 -10.60 12.24 8.67
N TYR A 106 -11.31 13.35 8.57
CA TYR A 106 -12.06 13.78 7.39
C TYR A 106 -11.47 15.06 6.78
N ILE A 107 -11.88 15.37 5.56
CA ILE A 107 -11.47 16.58 4.84
C ILE A 107 -12.66 17.53 4.74
N ASP A 108 -12.52 18.74 5.31
CA ASP A 108 -13.50 19.80 5.10
C ASP A 108 -13.34 20.44 3.71
N CYS A 109 -14.44 20.57 2.98
CA CYS A 109 -14.48 21.21 1.67
C CYS A 109 -15.72 22.10 1.53
N ILE A 110 -15.52 23.31 1.01
CA ILE A 110 -16.63 24.19 0.60
C ILE A 110 -16.86 23.94 -0.89
N SER A 111 -18.07 23.56 -1.28
CA SER A 111 -18.38 23.13 -2.66
C SER A 111 -18.11 24.22 -3.71
N ASP A 112 -18.34 25.47 -3.33
CA ASP A 112 -18.31 26.63 -4.23
C ASP A 112 -16.91 27.26 -4.36
N SER A 113 -15.96 26.77 -3.56
CA SER A 113 -14.60 27.29 -3.49
C SER A 113 -13.66 26.45 -4.35
N GLU A 114 -13.20 27.01 -5.47
CA GLU A 114 -12.20 26.33 -6.33
C GLU A 114 -10.89 26.04 -5.60
N GLN A 115 -10.51 26.91 -4.65
CA GLN A 115 -9.31 26.73 -3.83
C GLN A 115 -9.44 25.51 -2.91
N ASP A 116 -10.60 25.35 -2.26
CA ASP A 116 -10.86 24.21 -1.39
C ASP A 116 -10.99 22.92 -2.17
N LEU A 117 -11.56 22.98 -3.39
CA LEU A 117 -11.57 21.85 -4.31
C LEU A 117 -10.15 21.39 -4.64
N TYR A 118 -9.26 22.30 -5.05
CA TYR A 118 -7.87 21.96 -5.36
C TYR A 118 -7.12 21.42 -4.14
N LYS A 119 -7.31 22.03 -2.98
CA LYS A 119 -6.73 21.58 -1.71
C LYS A 119 -7.20 20.18 -1.33
N THR A 120 -8.49 19.89 -1.49
CA THR A 120 -9.10 18.58 -1.23
C THR A 120 -8.53 17.53 -2.18
N GLN A 121 -8.47 17.82 -3.49
CA GLN A 121 -7.83 16.96 -4.48
C GLN A 121 -6.38 16.63 -4.11
N LEU A 122 -5.61 17.63 -3.67
CA LEU A 122 -4.23 17.44 -3.25
C LEU A 122 -4.12 16.55 -2.00
N MET A 123 -5.00 16.74 -1.01
CA MET A 123 -5.06 15.90 0.19
C MET A 123 -5.39 14.45 -0.18
N ILE A 124 -6.41 14.22 -1.00
CA ILE A 124 -6.78 12.88 -1.49
C ILE A 124 -5.57 12.24 -2.19
N LYS A 125 -4.91 12.96 -3.10
CA LYS A 125 -3.72 12.46 -3.81
C LYS A 125 -2.59 12.08 -2.85
N LYS A 126 -2.34 12.87 -1.81
CA LYS A 126 -1.33 12.57 -0.77
C LYS A 126 -1.67 11.30 0.01
N VAL A 127 -2.92 11.18 0.49
CA VAL A 127 -3.41 10.01 1.23
C VAL A 127 -3.24 8.74 0.38
N LEU A 128 -3.66 8.78 -0.88
CA LEU A 128 -3.57 7.65 -1.79
C LEU A 128 -2.12 7.25 -2.11
N THR A 129 -1.25 8.23 -2.35
CA THR A 129 0.17 7.98 -2.65
C THR A 129 0.88 7.36 -1.44
N HIS A 130 0.64 7.90 -0.25
CA HIS A 130 1.19 7.38 1.00
C HIS A 130 0.72 5.96 1.27
N ARG A 131 -0.57 5.67 1.05
CA ARG A 131 -1.13 4.32 1.19
C ARG A 131 -0.54 3.33 0.20
N LYS A 132 -0.40 3.72 -1.07
CA LYS A 132 0.27 2.89 -2.08
C LYS A 132 1.70 2.53 -1.68
N TYR A 133 2.45 3.49 -1.13
CA TYR A 133 3.80 3.25 -0.62
C TYR A 133 3.80 2.23 0.53
N ILE A 134 2.91 2.39 1.52
CA ILE A 134 2.80 1.45 2.65
C ILE A 134 2.51 0.03 2.17
N ILE A 135 1.55 -0.13 1.26
CA ILE A 135 1.17 -1.45 0.72
C ILE A 135 2.35 -2.08 -0.01
N ARG A 136 3.06 -1.30 -0.84
CA ARG A 136 4.25 -1.78 -1.57
C ARG A 136 5.34 -2.26 -0.60
N LYS A 137 5.63 -1.47 0.44
CA LYS A 137 6.62 -1.80 1.47
C LYS A 137 6.24 -3.05 2.26
N GLY A 138 4.96 -3.20 2.61
CA GLY A 138 4.42 -4.39 3.26
C GLY A 138 4.64 -5.66 2.42
N ASN A 139 4.24 -5.62 1.15
CA ASN A 139 4.41 -6.73 0.22
C ASN A 139 5.89 -7.09 0.00
N LEU A 140 6.77 -6.08 -0.02
CA LEU A 140 8.21 -6.30 -0.14
C LEU A 140 8.77 -7.04 1.08
N LYS A 141 8.40 -6.59 2.29
CA LYS A 141 8.82 -7.25 3.54
C LYS A 141 8.33 -8.70 3.62
N GLU A 142 7.09 -8.95 3.21
CA GLU A 142 6.54 -10.30 3.17
C GLU A 142 7.32 -11.18 2.17
N LYS A 143 7.55 -10.69 0.95
CA LYS A 143 8.32 -11.42 -0.06
C LYS A 143 9.75 -11.70 0.41
N ASN A 144 10.39 -10.76 1.10
CA ASN A 144 11.72 -10.93 1.67
C ASN A 144 11.74 -11.97 2.79
N SER A 145 10.70 -12.01 3.63
CA SER A 145 10.54 -13.04 4.66
C SER A 145 10.35 -14.44 4.08
N ARG A 146 9.58 -14.59 2.99
CA ARG A 146 9.38 -15.89 2.32
C ARG A 146 10.66 -16.38 1.68
N THR A 147 11.43 -15.50 1.03
CA THR A 147 12.74 -15.89 0.50
C THR A 147 13.73 -16.23 1.61
N SER A 148 13.78 -15.45 2.69
CA SER A 148 14.63 -15.75 3.85
C SER A 148 14.26 -17.09 4.48
N SER A 149 12.97 -17.40 4.63
CA SER A 149 12.50 -18.69 5.15
C SER A 149 12.90 -19.85 4.24
N MET A 150 12.78 -19.71 2.91
CA MET A 150 13.22 -20.74 1.96
C MET A 150 14.73 -21.02 2.10
N ILE A 151 15.54 -19.97 2.23
CA ILE A 151 17.00 -20.10 2.42
C ILE A 151 17.32 -20.82 3.73
N ILE A 152 16.67 -20.43 4.84
CA ILE A 152 16.87 -21.06 6.15
C ILE A 152 16.49 -22.54 6.07
N MET A 153 15.38 -22.89 5.41
CA MET A 153 14.97 -24.28 5.22
C MET A 153 16.00 -25.06 4.39
N THR A 154 16.53 -24.50 3.31
CA THR A 154 17.59 -25.14 2.50
C THR A 154 18.85 -25.38 3.34
N LEU A 155 19.28 -24.38 4.11
CA LEU A 155 20.47 -24.46 4.97
C LEU A 155 20.31 -25.54 6.05
N VAL A 156 19.11 -25.65 6.65
CA VAL A 156 18.78 -26.70 7.62
C VAL A 156 18.85 -28.09 6.98
N ILE A 157 18.26 -28.28 5.79
CA ILE A 157 18.30 -29.56 5.05
C ILE A 157 19.76 -29.95 4.72
N GLU A 158 20.58 -28.99 4.30
CA GLU A 158 22.00 -29.23 4.02
C GLU A 158 22.80 -29.58 5.28
N MET A 159 22.54 -28.93 6.43
CA MET A 159 23.14 -29.31 7.71
C MET A 159 22.76 -30.74 8.10
N PHE A 160 21.50 -31.15 7.90
CA PHE A 160 21.08 -32.53 8.13
C PHE A 160 21.78 -33.52 7.18
N ALA A 161 21.96 -33.16 5.90
CA ALA A 161 22.68 -34.00 4.94
C ALA A 161 24.17 -34.17 5.31
N MET A 162 24.85 -33.10 5.72
CA MET A 162 26.23 -33.16 6.22
C MET A 162 26.35 -34.01 7.49
N LEU A 163 25.40 -33.88 8.41
CA LEU A 163 25.34 -34.71 9.62
C LEU A 163 25.12 -36.18 9.27
N PHE A 164 24.28 -36.48 8.27
CA PHE A 164 24.06 -37.84 7.77
C PHE A 164 25.34 -38.43 7.17
N ILE A 165 26.09 -37.65 6.37
CA ILE A 165 27.40 -38.06 5.84
C ILE A 165 28.38 -38.36 6.98
N VAL A 166 28.47 -37.49 7.99
CA VAL A 166 29.35 -37.71 9.16
C VAL A 166 28.96 -38.96 9.94
N LEU A 167 27.66 -39.23 10.13
CA LEU A 167 27.19 -40.45 10.77
C LEU A 167 27.55 -41.70 9.96
N LEU A 168 27.40 -41.67 8.62
CA LEU A 168 27.81 -42.77 7.73
C LEU A 168 29.30 -43.09 7.85
N PHE A 169 30.15 -42.08 7.98
CA PHE A 169 31.60 -42.27 8.19
C PHE A 169 31.95 -42.70 9.62
N LYS A 170 31.10 -42.42 10.62
CA LYS A 170 31.34 -42.79 12.02
C LYS A 170 30.89 -44.21 12.34
N GLU A 171 29.79 -44.70 11.75
CA GLU A 171 29.31 -46.08 11.97
C GLU A 171 30.11 -47.12 11.20
N ASN A 172 30.73 -46.75 10.07
CA ASN A 172 31.72 -47.58 9.39
C ASN A 172 33.09 -46.89 9.43
N PRO A 173 33.85 -47.01 10.54
CA PRO A 173 35.24 -46.62 10.52
C PRO A 173 35.90 -47.53 9.50
N PHE A 174 36.34 -46.95 8.38
CA PHE A 174 37.27 -47.53 7.43
C PHE A 174 37.87 -48.84 7.92
N GLN A 175 37.48 -49.98 7.33
CA GLN A 175 38.36 -51.14 7.28
C GLN A 175 39.59 -50.69 6.48
N MET A 176 40.53 -50.07 7.20
CA MET A 176 41.83 -49.63 6.73
C MET A 176 42.66 -50.90 6.48
N GLY A 177 42.38 -51.60 5.39
CA GLY A 177 42.97 -52.90 5.09
C GLY A 177 42.87 -53.38 3.65
N SER A 178 41.98 -52.83 2.81
CA SER A 178 41.96 -53.19 1.39
C SER A 178 41.37 -52.04 0.57
N ILE A 179 42.21 -51.38 -0.22
CA ILE A 179 41.77 -50.42 -1.23
C ILE A 179 41.21 -51.26 -2.39
N GLY A 180 39.91 -51.55 -2.33
CA GLY A 180 39.12 -52.04 -3.45
C GLY A 180 38.33 -50.90 -4.10
N ASP A 181 38.09 -51.00 -5.41
CA ASP A 181 37.43 -50.00 -6.25
C ASP A 181 36.10 -49.45 -5.68
N GLU A 182 35.37 -50.22 -4.87
CA GLU A 182 34.12 -49.77 -4.21
C GLU A 182 34.33 -48.59 -3.25
N SER A 183 35.47 -48.54 -2.54
CA SER A 183 35.78 -47.46 -1.59
C SER A 183 36.08 -46.13 -2.28
N ILE A 184 36.65 -46.17 -3.48
CA ILE A 184 36.95 -44.99 -4.31
C ILE A 184 35.65 -44.37 -4.82
N ILE A 185 34.68 -45.21 -5.21
CA ILE A 185 33.36 -44.77 -5.66
C ILE A 185 32.63 -44.01 -4.53
N THR A 186 32.65 -44.52 -3.30
CA THR A 186 31.98 -43.88 -2.16
C THR A 186 32.63 -42.54 -1.79
N ILE A 187 33.96 -42.46 -1.79
CA ILE A 187 34.70 -41.22 -1.53
C ILE A 187 34.42 -40.18 -2.61
N THR A 188 34.39 -40.59 -3.88
CA THR A 188 34.09 -39.70 -5.01
C THR A 188 32.68 -39.14 -4.94
N PHE A 189 31.70 -39.96 -4.57
CA PHE A 189 30.33 -39.49 -4.31
C PHE A 189 30.28 -38.50 -3.15
N GLY A 190 30.98 -38.76 -2.05
CA GLY A 190 31.06 -37.84 -0.91
C GLY A 190 31.59 -36.46 -1.30
N ILE A 191 32.68 -36.41 -2.07
CA ILE A 191 33.27 -35.15 -2.56
C ILE A 191 32.31 -34.44 -3.52
N ALA A 192 31.65 -35.17 -4.42
CA ALA A 192 30.69 -34.60 -5.36
C ALA A 192 29.49 -33.96 -4.64
N PHE A 193 28.97 -34.60 -3.59
CA PHE A 193 27.87 -34.04 -2.79
C PHE A 193 28.28 -32.75 -2.06
N VAL A 194 29.49 -32.70 -1.49
CA VAL A 194 30.02 -31.49 -0.83
C VAL A 194 30.17 -30.35 -1.83
N MET A 195 30.69 -30.62 -3.03
CA MET A 195 30.83 -29.60 -4.08
C MET A 195 29.46 -29.10 -4.56
N LEU A 196 28.45 -29.98 -4.66
CA LEU A 196 27.09 -29.60 -5.06
C LEU A 196 26.45 -28.66 -4.03
N ALA A 197 26.60 -28.96 -2.73
CA ALA A 197 26.12 -28.11 -1.64
C ALA A 197 26.82 -26.73 -1.65
N PHE A 198 28.12 -26.69 -1.93
CA PHE A 198 28.86 -25.43 -2.00
C PHE A 198 28.38 -24.53 -3.15
N VAL A 199 28.10 -25.12 -4.32
CA VAL A 199 27.53 -24.41 -5.47
C VAL A 199 26.10 -23.92 -5.17
N ALA A 200 25.29 -24.72 -4.48
CA ALA A 200 23.95 -24.32 -4.04
C ALA A 200 23.99 -23.12 -3.08
N LEU A 201 24.94 -23.10 -2.15
CA LEU A 201 25.15 -21.99 -1.22
C LEU A 201 25.56 -20.70 -1.94
N ILE A 202 26.51 -20.77 -2.87
CA ILE A 202 26.97 -19.60 -3.64
C ILE A 202 25.83 -19.04 -4.50
N THR A 203 25.08 -19.91 -5.20
CA THR A 203 23.96 -19.47 -6.05
C THR A 203 22.82 -18.86 -5.24
N SER A 204 22.50 -19.44 -4.08
CA SER A 204 21.55 -18.87 -3.12
C SER A 204 22.02 -17.49 -2.61
N TYR A 205 23.27 -17.38 -2.18
CA TYR A 205 23.85 -16.14 -1.66
C TYR A 205 23.88 -15.01 -2.70
N LEU A 206 24.33 -15.30 -3.92
CA LEU A 206 24.41 -14.33 -5.01
C LEU A 206 23.02 -13.83 -5.45
N SER A 207 22.02 -14.71 -5.47
CA SER A 207 20.64 -14.34 -5.79
C SER A 207 20.09 -13.31 -4.79
N ILE A 208 20.41 -13.46 -3.50
CA ILE A 208 20.01 -12.52 -2.44
C ILE A 208 20.73 -11.18 -2.58
N MET A 209 22.04 -11.21 -2.85
CA MET A 209 22.84 -9.99 -2.98
C MET A 209 22.37 -9.15 -4.17
N LYS A 210 22.17 -9.77 -5.34
CA LYS A 210 21.65 -9.09 -6.53
C LYS A 210 20.28 -8.44 -6.28
N ARG A 211 19.42 -9.11 -5.52
CA ARG A 211 18.09 -8.60 -5.20
C ARG A 211 18.12 -7.43 -4.22
N ARG A 212 18.97 -7.46 -3.18
CA ARG A 212 19.15 -6.32 -2.25
C ARG A 212 19.67 -5.07 -2.97
N TRP A 213 20.64 -5.23 -3.87
CA TRP A 213 21.19 -4.11 -4.64
C TRP A 213 20.15 -3.41 -5.51
N GLN A 214 19.28 -4.17 -6.19
CA GLN A 214 18.18 -3.60 -6.98
C GLN A 214 17.14 -2.86 -6.13
N GLU A 215 16.95 -3.27 -4.87
CA GLU A 215 15.98 -2.67 -3.94
C GLU A 215 16.52 -1.37 -3.33
N ASP A 216 17.81 -1.32 -2.95
CA ASP A 216 18.47 -0.10 -2.45
C ASP A 216 18.56 0.98 -3.53
N ASP A 217 18.85 0.61 -4.78
CA ASP A 217 18.89 1.53 -5.92
C ASP A 217 17.54 2.23 -6.16
N GLU A 218 16.42 1.50 -6.01
CA GLU A 218 15.08 2.06 -6.23
C GLU A 218 14.65 3.01 -5.08
N GLU A 219 14.99 2.69 -3.83
CA GLU A 219 14.74 3.58 -2.68
C GLU A 219 15.61 4.85 -2.76
N GLU A 220 16.88 4.72 -3.14
CA GLU A 220 17.76 5.87 -3.37
C GLU A 220 17.19 6.76 -4.47
N LEU A 221 16.79 6.21 -5.62
CA LEU A 221 16.18 6.97 -6.72
C LEU A 221 14.92 7.72 -6.30
N GLU A 222 14.04 7.10 -5.51
CA GLU A 222 12.84 7.77 -4.97
C GLU A 222 13.19 8.89 -3.97
N SER A 223 14.26 8.71 -3.19
CA SER A 223 14.76 9.73 -2.25
C SER A 223 15.36 10.92 -2.99
N TYR A 224 16.18 10.67 -4.02
CA TYR A 224 16.78 11.68 -4.88
C TYR A 224 15.71 12.45 -5.64
N SER A 225 14.72 11.76 -6.21
CA SER A 225 13.57 12.41 -6.88
C SER A 225 12.80 13.33 -5.93
N ARG A 226 12.60 12.92 -4.67
CA ARG A 226 11.95 13.75 -3.63
C ARG A 226 12.78 14.98 -3.25
N ARG A 227 14.09 14.81 -3.05
CA ARG A 227 15.02 15.91 -2.75
C ARG A 227 15.08 16.90 -3.90
N LEU A 228 15.20 16.40 -5.12
CA LEU A 228 15.22 17.19 -6.34
C LEU A 228 13.91 17.97 -6.53
N LYS A 229 12.75 17.35 -6.32
CA LYS A 229 11.44 18.05 -6.35
C LYS A 229 11.32 19.15 -5.30
N ARG A 230 11.96 19.00 -4.13
CA ARG A 230 11.98 20.06 -3.11
C ARG A 230 12.93 21.20 -3.48
N ALA A 231 14.06 20.88 -4.10
CA ALA A 231 15.05 21.88 -4.52
C ALA A 231 14.62 22.66 -5.78
N ILE A 232 13.86 22.03 -6.68
CA ILE A 232 13.37 22.67 -7.93
C ILE A 232 12.15 23.57 -7.68
N VAL A 233 11.37 23.34 -6.61
CA VAL A 233 10.31 24.30 -6.23
C VAL A 233 11.01 25.52 -5.63
N PRO A 234 11.02 26.68 -6.30
CA PRO A 234 11.72 27.84 -5.78
C PRO A 234 11.01 28.26 -4.49
N GLU A 235 11.73 28.25 -3.37
CA GLU A 235 11.23 28.81 -2.10
C GLU A 235 10.81 30.29 -2.26
N GLU A 236 11.33 30.95 -3.29
CA GLU A 236 10.97 32.29 -3.74
C GLU A 236 9.48 32.44 -4.08
N ILE A 237 8.83 31.46 -4.72
CA ILE A 237 7.39 31.55 -5.08
C ILE A 237 6.51 31.57 -3.82
N LYS A 238 6.86 30.79 -2.80
CA LYS A 238 6.12 30.79 -1.52
C LYS A 238 6.34 32.07 -0.72
N GLN A 239 7.51 32.68 -0.83
CA GLN A 239 7.85 33.91 -0.14
C GLN A 239 7.20 35.13 -0.82
N GLU A 240 7.10 35.10 -2.14
CA GLU A 240 6.45 36.12 -2.95
C GLU A 240 4.92 36.08 -2.81
N GLU A 241 4.31 34.90 -2.77
CA GLU A 241 2.88 34.73 -2.44
C GLU A 241 2.53 35.26 -1.04
N LYS A 242 3.39 34.99 -0.04
CA LYS A 242 3.22 35.54 1.32
C LYS A 242 3.31 37.07 1.34
N ARG A 243 4.31 37.66 0.65
CA ARG A 243 4.46 39.11 0.56
C ARG A 243 3.26 39.77 -0.14
N VAL A 244 2.73 39.16 -1.20
CA VAL A 244 1.55 39.68 -1.93
C VAL A 244 0.29 39.61 -1.06
N LEU A 245 0.15 38.57 -0.23
CA LEU A 245 -0.96 38.42 0.70
C LEU A 245 -0.92 39.49 1.82
N GLU A 246 0.26 39.71 2.42
CA GLU A 246 0.47 40.74 3.45
C GLU A 246 0.21 42.16 2.89
N MET A 247 0.60 42.41 1.65
CA MET A 247 0.39 43.69 0.98
C MET A 247 -1.12 43.95 0.68
N LYS A 248 -1.87 42.91 0.30
CA LYS A 248 -3.34 42.99 0.12
C LYS A 248 -4.08 43.24 1.43
N VAL A 249 -3.66 42.61 2.53
CA VAL A 249 -4.26 42.81 3.85
C VAL A 249 -3.99 44.23 4.37
N ARG A 250 -2.77 44.75 4.19
CA ARG A 250 -2.44 46.15 4.52
C ARG A 250 -3.27 47.16 3.71
N LYS A 251 -3.46 46.94 2.41
CA LYS A 251 -4.29 47.82 1.57
C LYS A 251 -5.76 47.88 2.03
N ARG A 252 -6.35 46.76 2.46
CA ARG A 252 -7.73 46.75 2.98
C ARG A 252 -7.88 47.46 4.31
N LYS A 253 -6.86 47.42 5.17
CA LYS A 253 -6.86 48.13 6.46
C LYS A 253 -6.71 49.66 6.36
N LEU A 254 -6.22 50.17 5.22
CA LEU A 254 -6.04 51.60 4.96
C LEU A 254 -7.24 52.24 4.25
N MET A 255 -8.24 51.45 3.83
CA MET A 255 -9.47 51.92 3.18
C MET A 255 -10.71 51.87 4.08
N LEU A 256 -10.53 51.53 5.36
CA LEU A 256 -11.51 51.59 6.45
C LEU A 256 -11.05 52.65 7.45
#